data_AF-A0A521M7E4-F1
#
_entry.id   AF-A0A521M7E4-F1
#
_cell.length_a   1.000
_cell.length_b   1.000
_cell.length_c   1.000
_cell.angle_alpha   90.00
_cell.angle_beta   90.00
_cell.angle_gamma   90.00
#
_symmetry.space_group_name_H-M   'P 1'
#
loop_
_entity.id
_entity.type
_entity.pdbx_description
1 polymer ?
#
loop_
_entity_poly.entity_id
_entity_poly.type
_entity_poly.pdbx_seq_one_letter_code
_entity_poly.pdbx_strand_id
1 'polypeptide(L)' 'FTSESAIQVVNDALQFFGARGYSRELPLERMARDVRMFTIGGGTAEVLRNVVAGALLKKKLPQTRDGWAKD' A
#
# COMPACT_ATOMS: atom_id res chain seq x y z
N PHE A 1 2.44 -3.76 -5.10
CA PHE A 1 3.56 -4.69 -4.89
C PHE A 1 4.63 -4.12 -3.96
N THR A 2 5.59 -3.32 -4.43
CA THR A 2 6.75 -2.86 -3.61
C THR A 2 6.35 -2.21 -2.28
N SER A 3 5.36 -1.32 -2.30
CA SER A 3 4.84 -0.66 -1.09
C SER A 3 4.25 -1.64 -0.07
N GLU A 4 3.52 -2.66 -0.54
CA GLU A 4 2.89 -3.68 0.31
C GLU A 4 3.96 -4.63 0.88
N SER A 5 4.90 -5.04 0.03
CA SER A 5 6.04 -5.86 0.44
C SER A 5 6.92 -5.16 1.48
N ALA A 6 7.19 -3.85 1.32
CA ALA A 6 7.97 -3.08 2.27
C ALA A 6 7.32 -3.07 3.67
N ILE A 7 5.99 -2.91 3.74
CA ILE A 7 5.23 -2.99 5.00
C ILE A 7 5.37 -4.38 5.62
N GLN A 8 5.18 -5.45 4.83
CA GLN A 8 5.28 -6.83 5.33
C GLN A 8 6.69 -7.13 5.88
N VAL A 9 7.73 -6.87 5.08
CA VAL A 9 9.12 -7.18 5.44
C VAL A 9 9.55 -6.43 6.71
N VAL A 10 9.18 -5.15 6.84
CA VAL A 10 9.55 -4.38 8.03
C VAL A 10 8.80 -4.87 9.28
N ASN A 11 7.53 -5.25 9.14
CA ASN A 11 6.79 -5.84 10.26
C ASN A 11 7.36 -7.20 10.69
N ASP A 12 7.71 -8.06 9.74
CA ASP A 12 8.34 -9.35 10.04
C ASP A 12 9.70 -9.14 10.74
N ALA A 13 10.51 -8.19 10.25
CA ALA A 13 11.75 -7.79 10.91
C ALA A 13 11.51 -7.28 12.34
N LEU A 14 10.52 -6.42 12.55
CA LEU A 14 10.17 -5.92 13.89
C LEU A 14 9.80 -7.08 14.82
N GLN A 15 9.01 -8.04 14.33
CA GLN A 15 8.60 -9.22 15.08
C GLN A 15 9.77 -10.11 15.48
N PHE A 16 10.79 -10.30 14.61
CA PHE A 16 12.00 -11.06 14.95
C PHE A 16 12.76 -10.48 16.14
N PHE A 17 12.75 -9.17 16.33
CA PHE A 17 13.43 -8.50 17.44
C PHE A 17 12.55 -8.38 18.71
N GLY A 18 11.29 -8.81 18.65
CA GLY A 18 10.35 -8.78 19.77
C GLY A 18 10.25 -7.39 20.41
N ALA A 19 10.29 -7.34 21.75
CA ALA A 19 10.20 -6.07 22.49
C ALA A 19 11.29 -5.05 22.12
N ARG A 20 12.50 -5.52 21.75
CA ARG A 20 13.58 -4.62 21.31
C ARG A 20 13.29 -3.97 19.97
N GLY A 21 12.58 -4.67 19.07
CA GLY A 21 12.14 -4.11 17.78
C GLY A 21 11.12 -2.98 17.92
N TYR A 22 10.37 -2.97 19.03
CA TYR A 22 9.39 -1.93 19.36
C TYR A 22 10.02 -0.72 20.09
N SER A 23 11.22 -0.88 20.64
CA SER A 23 11.97 0.21 21.27
C SER A 23 12.53 1.18 20.22
N ARG A 24 12.65 2.46 20.59
CA ARG A 24 13.32 3.48 19.77
C ARG A 24 14.86 3.38 19.78
N GLU A 25 15.42 2.45 20.55
CA GLU A 25 16.85 2.14 20.55
C GLU A 25 17.32 1.49 19.25
N LEU A 26 16.41 0.83 18.52
CA LEU A 26 16.66 0.24 17.21
C LEU A 26 15.82 0.96 16.14
N PRO A 27 16.24 1.00 14.87
CA PRO A 27 15.55 1.75 13.84
C PRO A 27 14.25 1.10 13.33
N LEU A 28 13.89 -0.10 13.79
CA LEU A 28 12.83 -0.92 13.21
C LEU A 28 11.45 -0.26 13.35
N GLU A 29 11.13 0.31 14.51
CA GLU A 29 9.88 1.06 14.71
C GLU A 29 9.76 2.25 13.75
N ARG A 30 10.88 2.96 13.51
CA ARG A 30 10.92 4.09 12.59
C ARG A 30 10.69 3.63 11.16
N MET A 31 11.38 2.57 10.75
CA MET A 31 11.18 1.97 9.42
C MET A 31 9.70 1.59 9.23
N ALA A 32 9.04 1.02 10.25
CA ALA A 32 7.64 0.63 10.17
C ALA A 32 6.70 1.83 9.94
N ARG A 33 7.01 2.96 10.59
CA ARG A 33 6.30 4.23 10.35
C ARG A 33 6.58 4.81 8.96
N ASP A 34 7.84 4.80 8.52
CA ASP A 34 8.28 5.38 7.25
C ASP A 34 7.63 4.65 6.05
N VAL A 35 7.62 3.32 6.06
CA VAL A 35 7.06 2.54 4.94
C VAL A 35 5.54 2.63 4.82
N ARG A 36 4.85 3.03 5.90
CA ARG A 36 3.38 3.05 5.93
C ARG A 36 2.78 4.00 4.91
N MET A 37 3.48 5.08 4.54
CA MET A 37 2.96 6.06 3.58
C MET A 37 2.87 5.53 2.15
N PHE A 38 3.67 4.52 1.78
CA PHE A 38 3.85 4.12 0.38
C PHE A 38 2.64 3.45 -0.26
N THR A 39 1.64 3.02 0.52
CA THR A 39 0.36 2.53 0.01
C THR A 39 -0.71 3.61 -0.11
N ILE A 40 -0.36 4.87 0.20
CA ILE A 40 -1.26 6.02 0.21
C ILE A 40 -0.73 7.14 -0.70
N GLY A 41 0.52 7.56 -0.47
CA GLY A 41 1.14 8.67 -1.17
C GLY A 41 1.31 8.40 -2.67
N GLY A 42 1.01 9.38 -3.51
CA GLY A 42 1.10 9.25 -4.97
C GLY A 42 -0.01 8.40 -5.62
N GLY A 43 -1.02 7.99 -4.83
CA GLY A 43 -2.11 7.13 -5.26
C GLY A 43 -2.20 5.89 -4.37
N THR A 44 -3.39 5.63 -3.81
CA THR A 44 -3.53 4.49 -2.92
C THR A 44 -3.37 3.17 -3.67
N ALA A 45 -3.01 2.10 -2.95
CA ALA A 45 -2.90 0.76 -3.54
C ALA A 45 -4.20 0.35 -4.26
N GLU A 46 -5.37 0.71 -3.72
CA GLU A 46 -6.68 0.44 -4.32
C GLU A 46 -6.87 1.17 -5.65
N VAL A 47 -6.53 2.47 -5.69
CA VAL A 47 -6.62 3.27 -6.92
C VAL A 47 -5.68 2.73 -7.99
N LEU A 48 -4.46 2.35 -7.62
CA LEU A 48 -3.48 1.77 -8.55
C LEU A 48 -3.95 0.40 -9.08
N ARG A 49 -4.61 -0.42 -8.26
CA ARG A 49 -5.26 -1.66 -8.73
C ARG A 49 -6.34 -1.38 -9.77
N ASN A 50 -7.15 -0.34 -9.60
CA ASN A 50 -8.14 0.07 -10.61
C ASN A 50 -7.47 0.50 -11.93
N VAL A 51 -6.34 1.21 -11.88
CA VAL A 51 -5.59 1.59 -13.09
C VAL A 51 -5.11 0.34 -13.84
N VAL A 52 -4.50 -0.62 -13.13
CA VAL A 52 -4.05 -1.89 -13.73
C VAL A 52 -5.22 -2.68 -14.30
N ALA A 53 -6.34 -2.78 -13.57
CA ALA A 53 -7.54 -3.48 -14.03
C ALA A 53 -8.12 -2.85 -15.30
N GLY A 54 -8.21 -1.52 -15.37
CA GLY A 54 -8.69 -0.81 -16.57
C GLY A 54 -7.82 -1.06 -17.80
N ALA A 55 -6.49 -1.08 -17.61
CA ALA A 55 -5.53 -1.39 -18.66
C ALA A 55 -5.66 -2.84 -19.15
N LEU A 56 -5.78 -3.81 -18.23
CA LEU A 56 -5.92 -5.23 -18.57
C LEU A 56 -7.25 -5.55 -19.25
N LEU A 57 -8.35 -4.96 -18.76
CA LEU A 57 -9.70 -5.19 -19.29
C LEU A 57 -10.01 -4.38 -20.54
N LYS A 58 -9.13 -3.43 -20.93
CA LYS A 58 -9.33 -2.48 -22.03
C LYS A 58 -10.66 -1.74 -21.93
N LYS A 59 -11.06 -1.38 -20.71
CA LYS A 59 -12.31 -0.68 -20.41
C LYS A 59 -12.07 0.44 -19.41
N LYS A 60 -12.87 1.51 -19.50
CA LYS A 60 -12.96 2.49 -18.43
C LYS A 60 -13.64 1.85 -17.23
N LEU A 61 -13.17 2.16 -16.01
CA LEU A 61 -13.75 1.70 -14.75
C LEU A 61 -14.28 2.91 -13.95
N PRO A 62 -15.40 3.51 -14.38
CA PRO A 62 -15.95 4.68 -13.70
C PRO A 62 -16.41 4.33 -12.28
N GLN A 63 -16.07 5.19 -11.33
CA GLN A 63 -16.44 5.01 -9.91
C GLN A 63 -17.65 5.89 -9.50
N THR A 64 -18.23 6.64 -10.45
CA THR A 64 -19.44 7.43 -10.21
C THR A 64 -20.69 6.55 -10.26
N ARG A 65 -21.77 7.00 -9.60
CA ARG A 65 -23.05 6.26 -9.54
C ARG A 65 -23.70 6.03 -10.90
N ASP A 66 -23.41 6.90 -11.87
CA ASP A 66 -23.95 6.93 -13.24
C ASP A 66 -22.93 6.48 -14.30
N GLY A 67 -21.82 5.85 -13.88
CA GLY A 67 -20.64 5.62 -14.71
C GLY A 67 -20.88 4.90 -16.05
N TRP A 68 -21.92 4.07 -16.11
CA TRP A 68 -22.30 3.30 -17.31
C TRP A 68 -23.60 3.79 -17.96
N ALA A 69 -24.28 4.77 -17.34
CA ALA A 69 -25.57 5.29 -17.83
C ALA A 69 -25.39 6.42 -18.86
N LYS A 70 -24.16 6.84 -19.13
CA LYS A 70 -23.78 7.92 -20.04
C LYS A 70 -23.11 7.44 -21.33
N ASP A 71 -23.19 6.14 -21.62
CA ASP A 71 -22.70 5.55 -22.87
C ASP A 71 -23.75 5.67 -24.00
#